data_AF-A0A9E3VCS5-F1
#
_entry.id   AF-A0A9E3VCS5-F1
#
_cell.length_a   1.000
_cell.length_b   1.000
_cell.length_c   1.000
_cell.angle_alpha   90.00
_cell.angle_beta   90.00
_cell.angle_gamma   90.00
#
_symmetry.space_group_name_H-M   'P 1'
#
loop_
_entity.id
_entity.type
_entity.pdbx_description
1 polymer ?
#
loop_
_entity_poly.entity_id
_entity_poly.type
_entity_poly.pdbx_seq_one_letter_code
_entity_poly.pdbx_strand_id
1 'polypeptide(L)'
;MASDLALSFSRARTPDTLRAWLQGEPQAAARWLKAAAQVSGADQVGQAADAYSAAVTPQALDAAVQGYAQLSAGALGAVQAARAATLGWAAGASADPPAITGTVRLADDGAAVLTTADGLSLTLQNSGAWNAGDGHGNIDDHLNIGRDAQVFAGQTVTVRGWPDAAWKPGDTAGTLLVEDFAPGASADYLTGRVLVEGDRVSVRVRPDKVVPITDAQFAASLKPFDKLGVILPGAPQRAADGALAYSKPAGDFWVLGGFALARDATRDGDGRVDFTMQLAHGKSCRAQVPSTAWDDDGIRRRNRHYFFGHFEGGAFVASAYTRDGDHHGGPVLAEQKSAAFAARALAVEPSPPAGVTGFAPAAAPAWQTFSPAREPMQTALTGVERSNGVAKATPGVTSGPGFLTFGPYAALPPGKYRVDFSLRAGAGPAGDLVNLEAHEAVGDRALVQSMLTTSDLRPTPGFVRRSLEFTVPPGDTKVEFRTWWAGTVPLEVGQIGLVALGE
;
A
#
# COMPACT_ATOMS: atom_id res chain seq x y z
N MET A 1 25.44 -9.11 -19.57
CA MET A 1 25.04 -10.53 -19.38
C MET A 1 23.56 -10.69 -19.07
N ALA A 2 22.94 -9.93 -18.16
CA ALA A 2 21.49 -10.01 -17.92
C ALA A 2 20.61 -9.59 -19.12
N SER A 3 21.09 -8.67 -19.97
CA SER A 3 20.39 -8.23 -21.20
C SER A 3 20.28 -9.33 -22.26
N ASP A 4 21.23 -10.26 -22.34
CA ASP A 4 21.21 -11.37 -23.31
C ASP A 4 20.18 -12.45 -22.96
N LEU A 5 19.79 -12.55 -21.68
CA LEU A 5 18.97 -13.65 -21.19
C LEU A 5 17.47 -13.43 -21.43
N ALA A 6 16.96 -12.22 -21.21
CA ALA A 6 15.57 -11.87 -21.55
C ALA A 6 15.30 -11.94 -23.07
N LEU A 7 16.31 -11.58 -23.88
CA LEU A 7 16.26 -11.70 -25.33
C LEU A 7 16.12 -13.16 -25.79
N SER A 8 16.78 -14.11 -25.12
CA SER A 8 16.70 -15.52 -25.51
C SER A 8 15.30 -16.15 -25.39
N PHE A 9 14.44 -15.64 -24.49
CA PHE A 9 13.08 -16.15 -24.31
C PHE A 9 12.15 -15.72 -25.45
N SER A 10 12.11 -14.42 -25.77
CA SER A 10 11.29 -13.91 -26.87
C SER A 10 11.73 -14.48 -28.22
N ARG A 11 13.02 -14.76 -28.35
CA ARG A 11 13.66 -15.33 -29.55
C ARG A 11 13.49 -16.84 -29.69
N ALA A 12 12.99 -17.56 -28.69
CA ALA A 12 12.75 -19.00 -28.77
C ALA A 12 11.33 -19.36 -28.28
N ARG A 13 10.34 -18.52 -28.62
CA ARG A 13 8.94 -18.75 -28.24
C ARG A 13 8.23 -19.69 -29.21
N THR A 14 8.58 -19.58 -30.49
CA THR A 14 8.03 -20.36 -31.60
C THR A 14 9.16 -20.84 -32.52
N PRO A 15 8.92 -21.89 -33.33
CA PRO A 15 9.87 -22.31 -34.36
C PRO A 15 10.33 -21.15 -35.26
N ASP A 16 9.43 -20.24 -35.63
CA ASP A 16 9.75 -19.08 -36.48
C ASP A 16 10.65 -18.07 -35.77
N THR A 17 10.37 -17.76 -34.49
CA THR A 17 11.24 -16.86 -33.71
C THR A 17 12.64 -17.47 -33.51
N LEU A 18 12.71 -18.78 -33.25
CA LEU A 18 13.98 -19.48 -33.12
C LEU A 18 14.74 -19.51 -34.44
N ARG A 19 14.04 -19.73 -35.55
CA ARG A 19 14.63 -19.67 -36.90
C ARG A 19 15.25 -18.30 -37.17
N ALA A 20 14.51 -17.22 -36.88
CA ALA A 20 15.01 -15.86 -37.01
C ALA A 20 16.23 -15.62 -36.10
N TRP A 21 16.23 -16.17 -34.89
CA TRP A 21 17.36 -16.06 -33.97
C TRP A 21 18.60 -16.85 -34.44
N LEU A 22 18.43 -18.09 -34.90
CA LEU A 22 19.49 -18.90 -35.48
C LEU A 22 20.14 -18.17 -36.67
N GLN A 23 19.33 -17.55 -37.53
CA GLN A 23 19.85 -16.79 -38.68
C GLN A 23 20.58 -15.50 -38.28
N GLY A 24 20.10 -14.78 -37.25
CA GLY A 24 20.71 -13.52 -36.80
C GLY A 24 21.94 -13.72 -35.90
N GLU A 25 21.91 -14.71 -35.02
CA GLU A 25 22.93 -14.95 -33.98
C GLU A 25 23.18 -16.48 -33.81
N PRO A 26 23.72 -17.15 -34.83
CA PRO A 26 23.76 -18.62 -34.90
C PRO A 26 24.45 -19.28 -33.70
N GLN A 27 25.57 -18.72 -33.24
CA GLN A 27 26.33 -19.26 -32.10
C GLN A 27 25.62 -19.08 -30.75
N ALA A 28 24.80 -18.03 -30.60
CA ALA A 28 24.05 -17.81 -29.37
C ALA A 28 22.82 -18.73 -29.32
N ALA A 29 22.06 -18.78 -30.42
CA ALA A 29 20.87 -19.60 -30.55
C ALA A 29 21.19 -21.11 -30.49
N ALA A 30 22.29 -21.55 -31.10
CA ALA A 30 22.68 -22.96 -31.05
C ALA A 30 23.20 -23.39 -29.66
N ARG A 31 23.96 -22.53 -28.95
CA ARG A 31 24.32 -22.78 -27.55
C ARG A 31 23.09 -22.91 -26.65
N TRP A 32 22.08 -22.07 -26.89
CA TRP A 32 20.80 -22.15 -26.20
C TRP A 32 20.08 -23.47 -26.48
N LEU A 33 19.94 -23.84 -27.76
CA LEU A 33 19.23 -25.05 -28.18
C LEU A 33 19.92 -26.32 -27.67
N LYS A 34 21.26 -26.32 -27.61
CA LYS A 34 22.04 -27.41 -27.02
C LYS A 34 21.79 -27.57 -25.51
N ALA A 35 21.77 -26.46 -24.76
CA ALA A 35 21.38 -26.49 -23.36
C ALA A 35 19.94 -26.98 -23.19
N ALA A 36 19.05 -26.60 -24.12
CA ALA A 36 17.67 -27.05 -24.12
C ALA A 36 17.53 -28.57 -24.31
N ALA A 37 18.29 -29.10 -25.28
CA ALA A 37 18.38 -30.52 -25.57
C ALA A 37 18.92 -31.33 -24.38
N GLN A 38 19.95 -30.83 -23.70
CA GLN A 38 20.56 -31.50 -22.54
C GLN A 38 19.58 -31.66 -21.37
N VAL A 39 18.82 -30.62 -21.04
CA VAL A 39 17.86 -30.67 -19.92
C VAL A 39 16.65 -31.56 -20.25
N SER A 40 16.28 -31.63 -21.52
CA SER A 40 15.14 -32.42 -21.99
C SER A 40 15.47 -33.87 -22.34
N GLY A 41 16.76 -34.25 -22.34
CA GLY A 41 17.22 -35.55 -22.81
C GLY A 41 17.06 -35.76 -24.32
N ALA A 42 16.91 -34.68 -25.09
CA ALA A 42 16.65 -34.71 -26.53
C ALA A 42 17.96 -34.66 -27.33
N ASP A 43 18.80 -35.70 -27.23
CA ASP A 43 20.16 -35.73 -27.80
C ASP A 43 20.21 -35.36 -29.29
N GLN A 44 19.21 -35.76 -30.07
CA GLN A 44 19.11 -35.44 -31.50
C GLN A 44 18.99 -33.92 -31.76
N VAL A 45 18.33 -33.18 -30.86
CA VAL A 45 18.21 -31.72 -30.94
C VAL A 45 19.55 -31.05 -30.63
N GLY A 46 20.33 -31.62 -29.69
CA GLY A 46 21.68 -31.17 -29.39
C GLY A 46 22.64 -31.39 -30.56
N GLN A 47 22.55 -32.55 -31.22
CA GLN A 47 23.31 -32.86 -32.44
C GLN A 47 22.96 -31.92 -33.59
N ALA A 48 21.67 -31.61 -33.77
CA ALA A 48 21.22 -30.65 -34.78
C ALA A 48 21.75 -29.23 -34.50
N ALA A 49 21.77 -28.81 -33.23
CA ALA A 49 22.36 -27.54 -32.82
C ALA A 49 23.88 -27.48 -33.07
N ASP A 50 24.60 -28.58 -32.80
CA ASP A 50 26.04 -28.68 -33.07
C ASP A 50 26.33 -28.67 -34.58
N ALA A 51 25.56 -29.39 -35.39
CA ALA A 51 25.68 -29.39 -36.84
C ALA A 51 25.44 -27.98 -37.43
N TYR A 52 24.44 -27.25 -36.92
CA TYR A 52 24.18 -25.88 -37.32
C TYR A 52 25.31 -24.92 -36.90
N SER A 53 25.87 -25.10 -35.71
CA SER A 53 27.02 -24.31 -35.22
C SER A 53 28.28 -24.53 -36.04
N ALA A 54 28.49 -25.76 -36.52
CA ALA A 54 29.63 -26.15 -37.34
C ALA A 54 29.49 -25.67 -38.79
N ALA A 55 28.26 -25.68 -39.33
CA ALA A 55 27.97 -25.23 -40.70
C ALA A 55 26.56 -24.64 -40.81
N VAL A 56 26.48 -23.32 -41.01
CA VAL A 56 25.24 -22.55 -41.17
C VAL A 56 24.63 -22.80 -42.56
N THR A 57 24.09 -24.00 -42.77
CA THR A 57 23.41 -24.40 -44.01
C THR A 57 21.90 -24.39 -43.83
N PRO A 58 21.10 -24.22 -44.92
CA PRO A 58 19.63 -24.32 -44.82
C PRO A 58 19.16 -25.65 -44.23
N GLN A 59 19.81 -26.76 -44.60
CA GLN A 59 19.47 -28.08 -44.10
C GLN A 59 19.74 -28.24 -42.60
N ALA A 60 20.85 -27.70 -42.09
CA ALA A 60 21.17 -27.72 -40.66
C ALA A 60 20.23 -26.79 -39.85
N LEU A 61 19.84 -25.65 -40.42
CA LEU A 61 18.84 -24.75 -39.83
C LEU A 61 17.49 -25.45 -39.67
N ASP A 62 17.02 -26.10 -40.73
CA ASP A 62 15.74 -26.81 -40.72
C ASP A 62 15.74 -27.97 -39.72
N ALA A 63 16.84 -28.73 -39.65
CA ALA A 63 17.00 -29.80 -38.67
C ALA A 63 16.98 -29.26 -37.22
N ALA A 64 17.63 -28.12 -36.95
CA ALA A 64 17.63 -27.49 -35.62
C ALA A 64 16.23 -26.97 -35.23
N VAL A 65 15.51 -26.34 -36.15
CA VAL A 65 14.15 -25.82 -35.91
C VAL A 65 13.14 -26.97 -35.76
N GLN A 66 13.27 -28.04 -36.55
CA GLN A 66 12.43 -29.23 -36.42
C GLN A 66 12.70 -29.94 -35.10
N GLY A 67 13.97 -30.08 -34.70
CA GLY A 67 14.34 -30.62 -33.39
C GLY A 67 13.76 -29.80 -32.24
N TYR A 68 13.80 -28.47 -32.33
CA TYR A 68 13.16 -27.59 -31.36
C TYR A 68 11.64 -27.83 -31.27
N ALA A 69 10.95 -27.98 -32.40
CA ALA A 69 9.51 -28.22 -32.42
C ALA A 69 9.10 -29.57 -31.80
N GLN A 70 10.04 -30.51 -31.66
CA GLN A 70 9.84 -31.79 -30.99
C GLN A 70 10.08 -31.73 -29.47
N LEU A 71 10.64 -30.62 -28.95
CA LEU A 71 10.73 -30.42 -27.51
C LEU A 71 9.31 -30.26 -26.94
N SER A 72 8.98 -31.07 -25.94
CA SER A 72 7.69 -30.94 -25.26
C SER A 72 7.59 -29.59 -24.53
N ALA A 73 6.38 -29.10 -24.29
CA ALA A 73 6.17 -27.91 -23.46
C ALA A 73 6.81 -28.08 -22.06
N GLY A 74 6.82 -29.30 -21.52
CA GLY A 74 7.52 -29.66 -20.28
C GLY A 74 9.04 -29.57 -20.39
N ALA A 75 9.63 -29.98 -21.51
CA ALA A 75 11.05 -29.83 -21.79
C ALA A 75 11.47 -28.35 -21.87
N LEU A 76 10.70 -27.52 -22.58
CA LEU A 76 10.96 -26.08 -22.65
C LEU A 76 10.80 -25.42 -21.26
N GLY A 77 9.80 -25.84 -20.48
CA GLY A 77 9.64 -25.42 -19.08
C GLY A 77 10.81 -25.83 -18.18
N ALA A 78 11.32 -27.06 -18.31
CA ALA A 78 12.47 -27.56 -17.56
C ALA A 78 13.76 -26.79 -17.90
N VAL A 79 13.93 -26.39 -19.16
CA VAL A 79 15.06 -25.56 -19.61
C VAL A 79 14.98 -24.16 -19.02
N GLN A 80 13.79 -23.57 -18.96
CA GLN A 80 13.57 -22.32 -18.24
C GLN A 80 13.85 -22.49 -16.73
N ALA A 81 13.41 -23.59 -16.14
CA ALA A 81 13.63 -23.91 -14.73
C ALA A 81 15.11 -24.12 -14.37
N ALA A 82 15.87 -24.80 -15.22
CA ALA A 82 17.30 -25.02 -15.04
C ALA A 82 18.11 -23.71 -15.21
N ARG A 83 17.66 -22.81 -16.09
CA ARG A 83 18.27 -21.48 -16.29
C ARG A 83 17.90 -20.48 -15.21
N ALA A 84 16.81 -20.71 -14.49
CA ALA A 84 16.41 -19.89 -13.35
C ALA A 84 17.52 -19.85 -12.27
N ALA A 85 18.28 -20.94 -12.11
CA ALA A 85 19.41 -21.03 -11.18
C ALA A 85 20.61 -20.09 -11.51
N THR A 86 20.73 -19.58 -12.74
CA THR A 86 21.80 -18.63 -13.13
C THR A 86 21.34 -17.17 -13.14
N LEU A 87 20.07 -16.91 -12.79
CA LEU A 87 19.46 -15.58 -12.65
C LEU A 87 19.12 -15.22 -11.20
N GLY A 88 19.64 -15.97 -10.22
CA GLY A 88 19.45 -15.71 -8.80
C GLY A 88 18.10 -16.16 -8.23
N TRP A 89 17.24 -16.81 -9.02
CA TRP A 89 15.95 -17.32 -8.56
C TRP A 89 15.68 -18.67 -9.20
N ALA A 90 15.87 -19.77 -8.47
CA ALA A 90 15.53 -21.10 -8.96
C ALA A 90 14.02 -21.17 -9.27
N ALA A 91 13.59 -22.02 -10.21
CA ALA A 91 12.19 -22.44 -10.28
C ALA A 91 11.74 -23.29 -9.08
N GLY A 92 12.66 -23.52 -8.13
CA GLY A 92 12.37 -23.92 -6.75
C GLY A 92 12.25 -22.75 -5.77
N ALA A 93 12.16 -21.50 -6.25
CA ALA A 93 11.89 -20.35 -5.41
C ALA A 93 10.52 -20.51 -4.74
N SER A 94 10.50 -20.16 -3.45
CA SER A 94 9.38 -20.17 -2.51
C SER A 94 7.99 -20.13 -3.14
N ALA A 95 7.08 -20.98 -2.65
CA ALA A 95 5.65 -20.97 -2.97
C ALA A 95 4.93 -19.64 -2.61
N ASP A 96 5.63 -18.66 -2.03
CA ASP A 96 5.09 -17.38 -1.60
C ASP A 96 5.49 -16.23 -2.54
N PRO A 97 4.54 -15.37 -2.95
CA PRO A 97 4.82 -14.16 -3.74
C PRO A 97 5.78 -13.19 -3.04
N PRO A 98 6.51 -12.36 -3.81
CA PRO A 98 7.36 -11.31 -3.25
C PRO A 98 6.53 -10.27 -2.50
N ALA A 99 7.09 -9.75 -1.40
CA ALA A 99 6.53 -8.62 -0.68
C ALA A 99 6.95 -7.30 -1.32
N ILE A 100 6.00 -6.38 -1.51
CA ILE A 100 6.19 -5.05 -2.08
C ILE A 100 5.56 -4.05 -1.11
N THR A 101 6.34 -3.08 -0.65
CA THR A 101 5.90 -2.05 0.29
C THR A 101 5.76 -0.71 -0.42
N GLY A 102 4.68 0.01 -0.15
CA GLY A 102 4.45 1.35 -0.69
C GLY A 102 3.28 2.05 -0.01
N THR A 103 2.95 3.24 -0.47
CA THR A 103 1.76 3.97 -0.02
C THR A 103 0.59 3.65 -0.94
N VAL A 104 -0.54 3.24 -0.38
CA VAL A 104 -1.77 3.04 -1.16
C VAL A 104 -2.45 4.37 -1.39
N ARG A 105 -2.90 4.63 -2.61
CA ARG A 105 -3.77 5.75 -2.99
C ARG A 105 -4.95 5.24 -3.80
N LEU A 106 -6.04 5.99 -3.82
CA LEU A 106 -7.12 5.75 -4.76
C LEU A 106 -6.86 6.58 -6.01
N ALA A 107 -6.90 5.96 -7.18
CA ALA A 107 -6.97 6.66 -8.45
C ALA A 107 -8.38 7.27 -8.66
N ASP A 108 -8.52 8.12 -9.67
CA ASP A 108 -9.79 8.82 -9.97
C ASP A 108 -10.96 7.85 -10.26
N ASP A 109 -10.65 6.64 -10.75
CA ASP A 109 -11.60 5.56 -10.99
C ASP A 109 -11.88 4.70 -9.74
N GLY A 110 -11.31 5.06 -8.60
CA GLY A 110 -11.42 4.33 -7.34
C GLY A 110 -10.49 3.11 -7.22
N ALA A 111 -9.64 2.82 -8.21
CA ALA A 111 -8.69 1.72 -8.12
C ALA A 111 -7.64 2.00 -7.04
N ALA A 112 -7.31 0.99 -6.24
CA ALA A 112 -6.20 1.07 -5.31
C ALA A 112 -4.87 0.99 -6.08
N VAL A 113 -3.99 1.95 -5.85
CA VAL A 113 -2.66 2.01 -6.47
C VAL A 113 -1.62 2.05 -5.36
N LEU A 114 -0.68 1.12 -5.37
CA LEU A 114 0.48 1.11 -4.49
C LEU A 114 1.63 1.84 -5.16
N THR A 115 2.11 2.92 -4.55
CA THR A 115 3.30 3.64 -5.00
C THR A 115 4.46 3.37 -4.05
N THR A 116 5.51 2.70 -4.51
CA THR A 116 6.68 2.41 -3.67
C THR A 116 7.61 3.63 -3.57
N ALA A 117 8.57 3.58 -2.64
CA ALA A 117 9.55 4.66 -2.44
C ALA A 117 10.41 4.96 -3.69
N ASP A 118 10.58 3.99 -4.59
CA ASP A 118 11.36 4.15 -5.83
C ASP A 118 10.54 4.72 -7.01
N GLY A 119 9.27 5.05 -6.79
CA GLY A 119 8.35 5.58 -7.80
C GLY A 119 7.61 4.53 -8.63
N LEU A 120 7.80 3.24 -8.37
CA LEU A 120 6.97 2.18 -8.96
C LEU A 120 5.51 2.31 -8.53
N SER A 121 4.59 2.40 -9.49
CA SER A 121 3.14 2.58 -9.27
C SER A 121 2.34 1.38 -9.78
N LEU A 122 1.88 0.53 -8.87
CA LEU A 122 1.16 -0.71 -9.20
C LEU A 122 -0.32 -0.60 -8.87
N THR A 123 -1.19 -0.72 -9.87
CA THR A 123 -2.63 -0.89 -9.65
C THR A 123 -2.87 -2.25 -9.00
N LEU A 124 -3.41 -2.24 -7.79
CA LEU A 124 -3.70 -3.44 -7.02
C LEU A 124 -4.97 -4.07 -7.57
N GLN A 125 -4.82 -5.21 -8.25
CA GLN A 125 -5.92 -6.04 -8.66
C GLN A 125 -6.04 -7.24 -7.74
N ASN A 126 -7.27 -7.55 -7.39
CA ASN A 126 -7.55 -8.83 -6.77
C ASN A 126 -7.57 -9.91 -7.85
N SER A 127 -6.95 -11.06 -7.60
CA SER A 127 -7.19 -12.22 -8.44
C SER A 127 -8.61 -12.75 -8.18
N GLY A 128 -9.62 -12.19 -8.82
CA GLY A 128 -10.95 -12.83 -8.90
C GLY A 128 -10.96 -14.12 -9.73
N ALA A 129 -9.78 -14.59 -10.14
CA ALA A 129 -9.57 -15.74 -11.02
C ALA A 129 -9.49 -17.09 -10.30
N TRP A 130 -9.73 -17.18 -8.98
CA TRP A 130 -9.94 -18.48 -8.32
C TRP A 130 -11.35 -19.04 -8.62
N ASN A 131 -11.76 -19.02 -9.88
CA ASN A 131 -12.70 -20.01 -10.39
C ASN A 131 -11.92 -21.32 -10.50
N ALA A 132 -11.79 -22.03 -9.38
CA ALA A 132 -11.30 -23.39 -9.39
C ALA A 132 -12.22 -24.18 -10.34
N GLY A 133 -11.67 -24.69 -11.45
CA GLY A 133 -12.39 -25.54 -12.39
C GLY A 133 -12.75 -26.92 -11.81
N ASP A 134 -12.82 -27.06 -10.49
CA ASP A 134 -13.08 -28.31 -9.77
C ASP A 134 -14.57 -28.56 -9.51
N GLY A 135 -15.46 -27.67 -9.99
CA GLY A 135 -16.90 -27.83 -9.82
C GLY A 135 -17.39 -27.64 -8.38
N HIS A 136 -16.50 -27.29 -7.44
CA HIS A 136 -16.89 -26.77 -6.14
C HIS A 136 -17.16 -25.28 -6.31
N GLY A 137 -18.41 -24.97 -6.66
CA GLY A 137 -18.89 -23.61 -6.86
C GLY A 137 -18.36 -22.64 -5.80
N ASN A 138 -17.76 -21.56 -6.28
CA ASN A 138 -17.51 -20.33 -5.56
C ASN A 138 -16.74 -20.54 -4.25
N ILE A 139 -15.44 -20.81 -4.34
CA ILE A 139 -14.53 -20.58 -3.21
C ILE A 139 -14.49 -19.06 -2.97
N ASP A 140 -15.46 -18.61 -2.18
CA ASP A 140 -15.61 -17.32 -1.55
C ASP A 140 -15.46 -16.09 -2.47
N ASP A 141 -16.60 -15.57 -2.97
CA ASP A 141 -16.82 -14.17 -3.43
C ASP A 141 -16.29 -13.09 -2.44
N HIS A 142 -15.80 -13.52 -1.28
CA HIS A 142 -15.35 -12.73 -0.15
C HIS A 142 -13.82 -12.61 -0.04
N LEU A 143 -13.03 -13.27 -0.88
CA LEU A 143 -11.56 -13.08 -0.93
C LEU A 143 -11.20 -11.94 -1.90
N ASN A 144 -11.80 -10.76 -1.70
CA ASN A 144 -11.50 -9.53 -2.43
C ASN A 144 -10.29 -8.78 -1.86
N ILE A 145 -9.21 -9.52 -1.58
CA ILE A 145 -8.01 -9.07 -0.86
C ILE A 145 -7.38 -7.82 -1.51
N GLY A 146 -7.33 -7.76 -2.84
CA GLY A 146 -6.83 -6.57 -3.56
C GLY A 146 -7.67 -5.30 -3.35
N ARG A 147 -8.99 -5.42 -3.15
CA ARG A 147 -9.86 -4.28 -2.80
C ARG A 147 -9.82 -3.96 -1.33
N ASP A 148 -9.56 -4.95 -0.47
CA ASP A 148 -9.41 -4.71 0.96
C ASP A 148 -8.26 -3.74 1.26
N ALA A 149 -7.19 -3.74 0.47
CA ALA A 149 -6.10 -2.78 0.62
C ALA A 149 -6.54 -1.31 0.43
N GLN A 150 -7.64 -1.05 -0.28
CA GLN A 150 -8.13 0.30 -0.58
C GLN A 150 -8.55 1.08 0.67
N VAL A 151 -8.99 0.37 1.72
CA VAL A 151 -9.39 0.98 3.01
C VAL A 151 -8.20 1.55 3.79
N PHE A 152 -6.98 1.26 3.33
CA PHE A 152 -5.71 1.80 3.82
C PHE A 152 -5.16 2.90 2.89
N ALA A 153 -5.99 3.53 2.07
CA ALA A 153 -5.60 4.69 1.27
C ALA A 153 -4.96 5.78 2.15
N GLY A 154 -3.86 6.36 1.66
CA GLY A 154 -2.99 7.29 2.37
C GLY A 154 -2.02 6.65 3.36
N GLN A 155 -2.02 5.33 3.52
CA GLN A 155 -1.13 4.62 4.45
C GLN A 155 -0.11 3.76 3.72
N THR A 156 1.00 3.49 4.40
CA THR A 156 1.95 2.46 3.97
C THR A 156 1.31 1.08 4.13
N VAL A 157 1.42 0.26 3.10
CA VAL A 157 0.94 -1.12 3.05
C VAL A 157 2.04 -1.99 2.42
N THR A 158 2.18 -3.20 2.94
CA THR A 158 2.94 -4.26 2.29
C THR A 158 1.96 -5.24 1.67
N VAL A 159 2.15 -5.53 0.38
CA VAL A 159 1.37 -6.52 -0.36
C VAL A 159 2.30 -7.66 -0.77
N ARG A 160 1.82 -8.90 -0.84
CA ARG A 160 2.47 -9.93 -1.65
C ARG A 160 1.60 -10.25 -2.86
N GLY A 161 2.22 -10.19 -4.03
CA GLY A 161 1.54 -10.43 -5.29
C GLY A 161 2.49 -10.64 -6.45
N TRP A 162 1.91 -10.90 -7.61
CA TRP A 162 2.63 -11.03 -8.87
C TRP A 162 2.11 -9.99 -9.83
N PRO A 163 2.95 -9.28 -10.59
CA PRO A 163 2.40 -8.42 -11.61
C PRO A 163 1.76 -9.23 -12.72
N ASP A 164 0.84 -8.57 -13.41
CA ASP A 164 0.20 -9.13 -14.60
C ASP A 164 1.24 -9.45 -15.70
N ALA A 165 0.80 -10.25 -16.67
CA ALA A 165 1.61 -10.62 -17.84
C ALA A 165 2.08 -9.42 -18.68
N ALA A 166 1.47 -8.25 -18.55
CA ALA A 166 1.79 -7.06 -19.33
C ALA A 166 3.01 -6.31 -18.80
N TRP A 167 3.29 -6.40 -17.48
CA TRP A 167 4.42 -5.73 -16.85
C TRP A 167 5.78 -6.25 -17.34
N LYS A 168 6.70 -5.33 -17.64
CA LYS A 168 8.07 -5.60 -18.10
C LYS A 168 9.12 -4.96 -17.18
N PRO A 169 10.33 -5.55 -17.10
CA PRO A 169 11.45 -4.93 -16.41
C PRO A 169 11.74 -3.53 -16.97
N GLY A 170 11.86 -2.54 -16.08
CA GLY A 170 12.02 -1.13 -16.43
C GLY A 170 10.72 -0.32 -16.37
N ASP A 171 9.56 -0.98 -16.41
CA ASP A 171 8.29 -0.29 -16.24
C ASP A 171 8.23 0.33 -14.83
N THR A 172 7.73 1.57 -14.77
CA THR A 172 7.44 2.31 -13.54
C THR A 172 5.97 2.23 -13.15
N ALA A 173 5.14 1.56 -13.96
CA ALA A 173 3.74 1.33 -13.68
C ALA A 173 3.28 -0.05 -14.17
N GLY A 174 2.22 -0.57 -13.59
CA GLY A 174 1.55 -1.79 -14.07
C GLY A 174 0.48 -2.28 -13.11
N THR A 175 0.06 -3.53 -13.28
CA THR A 175 -0.93 -4.17 -12.41
C THR A 175 -0.24 -5.19 -11.51
N LEU A 176 -0.65 -5.27 -10.25
CA LEU A 176 -0.24 -6.30 -9.31
C LEU A 176 -1.44 -7.16 -8.90
N LEU A 177 -1.37 -8.46 -9.17
CA LEU A 177 -2.29 -9.47 -8.66
C LEU A 177 -1.93 -9.76 -7.21
N VAL A 178 -2.65 -9.13 -6.29
CA VAL A 178 -2.43 -9.25 -4.84
C VAL A 178 -2.99 -10.57 -4.35
N GLU A 179 -2.14 -11.36 -3.68
CA GLU A 179 -2.55 -12.58 -2.99
C GLU A 179 -2.78 -12.33 -1.50
N ASP A 180 -1.99 -11.43 -0.91
CA ASP A 180 -2.05 -11.12 0.51
C ASP A 180 -1.58 -9.67 0.74
N PHE A 181 -2.05 -9.00 1.79
CA PHE A 181 -1.58 -7.67 2.19
C PHE A 181 -1.65 -7.48 3.70
N ALA A 182 -0.91 -6.49 4.19
CA ALA A 182 -1.04 -5.98 5.54
C ALA A 182 -0.64 -4.50 5.62
N PRO A 183 -1.29 -3.70 6.48
CA PRO A 183 -0.89 -2.31 6.71
C PRO A 183 0.47 -2.24 7.40
N GLY A 184 1.23 -1.19 7.11
CA GLY A 184 2.62 -1.02 7.54
C GLY A 184 3.63 -1.45 6.48
N ALA A 185 4.91 -1.46 6.85
CA ALA A 185 6.03 -1.74 5.95
C ALA A 185 6.62 -3.16 6.11
N SER A 186 6.07 -3.94 7.05
CA SER A 186 6.62 -5.24 7.40
C SER A 186 6.16 -6.31 6.41
N ALA A 187 7.13 -7.05 5.86
CA ALA A 187 6.85 -8.27 5.10
C ALA A 187 6.47 -9.46 6.01
N ASP A 188 6.61 -9.30 7.32
CA ASP A 188 6.36 -10.33 8.32
C ASP A 188 4.91 -10.26 8.77
N TYR A 189 3.99 -10.84 8.01
CA TYR A 189 2.59 -10.99 8.39
C TYR A 189 1.96 -12.27 7.88
N LEU A 190 0.77 -12.53 8.42
CA LEU A 190 -0.15 -13.55 7.99
C LEU A 190 -1.55 -12.94 7.83
N THR A 191 -2.06 -12.85 6.61
CA THR A 191 -3.46 -12.43 6.36
C THR A 191 -4.25 -13.59 5.79
N GLY A 192 -5.55 -13.64 6.11
CA GLY A 192 -6.42 -14.68 5.60
C GLY A 192 -7.69 -14.84 6.40
N ARG A 193 -8.29 -16.03 6.32
CA ARG A 193 -9.51 -16.39 7.04
C ARG A 193 -9.22 -17.37 8.15
N VAL A 194 -9.77 -17.13 9.34
CA VAL A 194 -9.78 -18.11 10.43
C VAL A 194 -10.52 -19.36 9.94
N LEU A 195 -9.91 -20.53 10.14
CA LEU A 195 -10.47 -21.84 9.85
C LEU A 195 -10.48 -22.66 11.14
N VAL A 196 -11.66 -23.15 11.53
CA VAL A 196 -11.86 -23.97 12.72
C VAL A 196 -12.28 -25.38 12.33
N GLU A 197 -11.48 -26.37 12.73
CA GLU A 197 -11.71 -27.80 12.48
C GLU A 197 -11.60 -28.58 13.78
N GLY A 198 -12.74 -28.81 14.44
CA GLY A 198 -12.77 -29.35 15.81
C GLY A 198 -12.07 -28.41 16.78
N ASP A 199 -10.95 -28.84 17.36
CA ASP A 199 -10.12 -28.04 18.26
C ASP A 199 -8.99 -27.30 17.54
N ARG A 200 -8.76 -27.58 16.26
CA ARG A 200 -7.69 -26.95 15.48
C ARG A 200 -8.16 -25.58 14.98
N VAL A 201 -7.36 -24.55 15.27
CA VAL A 201 -7.54 -23.19 14.74
C VAL A 201 -6.36 -22.86 13.83
N SER A 202 -6.65 -22.33 12.66
CA SER A 202 -5.66 -21.96 11.65
C SER A 202 -6.09 -20.72 10.88
N VAL A 203 -5.17 -20.12 10.13
CA VAL A 203 -5.46 -19.08 9.15
C VAL A 203 -5.22 -19.64 7.76
N ARG A 204 -6.28 -19.69 6.95
CA ARG A 204 -6.22 -20.01 5.53
C ARG A 204 -5.87 -18.74 4.76
N VAL A 205 -4.64 -18.68 4.25
CA VAL A 205 -4.13 -17.59 3.41
C VAL A 205 -4.58 -17.81 1.98
N ARG A 206 -4.46 -19.06 1.50
CA ARG A 206 -4.83 -19.53 0.16
C ARG A 206 -5.33 -20.97 0.26
N PRO A 207 -5.96 -21.55 -0.78
CA PRO A 207 -6.39 -22.95 -0.76
C PRO A 207 -5.26 -23.94 -0.44
N ASP A 208 -4.04 -23.66 -0.91
CA ASP A 208 -2.83 -24.45 -0.69
C ASP A 208 -2.06 -24.08 0.58
N LYS A 209 -2.42 -22.97 1.25
CA LYS A 209 -1.66 -22.40 2.37
C LYS A 209 -2.55 -22.18 3.60
N VAL A 210 -2.49 -23.14 4.51
CA VAL A 210 -3.14 -23.10 5.82
C VAL A 210 -2.08 -23.10 6.92
N VAL A 211 -2.11 -22.10 7.79
CA VAL A 211 -1.12 -21.88 8.85
C VAL A 211 -1.78 -22.09 10.21
N PRO A 212 -1.47 -23.16 10.96
CA PRO A 212 -2.01 -23.38 12.30
C PRO A 212 -1.61 -22.28 13.29
N ILE A 213 -2.54 -21.89 14.16
CA ILE A 213 -2.25 -21.07 15.34
C ILE A 213 -1.88 -22.02 16.47
N THR A 214 -0.63 -21.96 16.92
CA THR A 214 -0.07 -22.90 17.92
C THR A 214 -0.07 -22.33 19.34
N ASP A 215 -0.19 -21.02 19.50
CA ASP A 215 -0.46 -20.42 20.80
C ASP A 215 -1.89 -20.76 21.25
N ALA A 216 -2.02 -21.50 22.35
CA ALA A 216 -3.29 -22.06 22.80
C ALA A 216 -4.30 -20.98 23.21
N GLN A 217 -3.83 -19.91 23.85
CA GLN A 217 -4.70 -18.80 24.28
C GLN A 217 -5.23 -18.05 23.07
N PHE A 218 -4.37 -17.76 22.09
CA PHE A 218 -4.76 -17.06 20.88
C PHE A 218 -5.70 -17.91 20.01
N ALA A 219 -5.39 -19.20 19.84
CA ALA A 219 -6.28 -20.15 19.18
C ALA A 219 -7.66 -20.20 19.85
N ALA A 220 -7.73 -20.28 21.19
CA ALA A 220 -8.99 -20.24 21.93
C ALA A 220 -9.79 -18.95 21.68
N SER A 221 -9.11 -17.81 21.58
CA SER A 221 -9.78 -16.52 21.31
C SER A 221 -10.38 -16.43 19.90
N LEU A 222 -9.78 -17.09 18.90
CA LEU A 222 -10.25 -17.10 17.52
C LEU A 222 -11.28 -18.22 17.22
N LYS A 223 -11.31 -19.29 18.03
CA LYS A 223 -12.19 -20.46 17.84
C LYS A 223 -13.68 -20.12 17.63
N PRO A 224 -14.30 -19.12 18.30
CA PRO A 224 -15.70 -18.76 18.06
C PRO A 224 -15.95 -18.18 16.66
N PHE A 225 -14.90 -17.70 15.99
CA PHE A 225 -14.98 -16.83 14.81
C PHE A 225 -14.52 -17.50 13.52
N ASP A 226 -14.93 -18.74 13.27
CA ASP A 226 -14.71 -19.41 11.97
C ASP A 226 -15.13 -18.51 10.79
N LYS A 227 -14.24 -18.40 9.79
CA LYS A 227 -14.27 -17.51 8.62
C LYS A 227 -14.00 -16.02 8.87
N LEU A 228 -13.57 -15.62 10.06
CA LEU A 228 -13.16 -14.24 10.33
C LEU A 228 -11.96 -13.84 9.47
N GLY A 229 -12.02 -12.68 8.81
CA GLY A 229 -10.85 -12.09 8.15
C GLY A 229 -9.92 -11.46 9.16
N VAL A 230 -8.65 -11.88 9.13
CA VAL A 230 -7.61 -11.43 10.06
C VAL A 230 -6.35 -11.01 9.32
N ILE A 231 -5.64 -10.02 9.86
CA ILE A 231 -4.26 -9.68 9.49
C ILE A 231 -3.41 -9.72 10.75
N LEU A 232 -2.60 -10.76 10.88
CA LEU A 232 -1.78 -11.05 12.06
C LEU A 232 -0.35 -10.51 11.89
N PRO A 233 0.20 -9.85 12.92
CA PRO A 233 1.55 -9.32 12.85
C PRO A 233 2.62 -10.41 13.00
N GLY A 234 3.73 -10.31 12.28
CA GLY A 234 4.84 -11.26 12.35
C GLY A 234 4.78 -12.39 11.32
N ALA A 235 5.96 -12.89 10.96
CA ALA A 235 6.09 -14.02 10.07
C ALA A 235 5.64 -15.31 10.78
N PRO A 236 4.90 -16.19 10.08
CA PRO A 236 4.79 -17.58 10.49
C PRO A 236 6.18 -18.20 10.64
N GLN A 237 6.37 -18.98 11.69
CA GLN A 237 7.57 -19.76 11.89
C GLN A 237 7.52 -21.00 11.01
N ARG A 238 8.65 -21.31 10.36
CA ARG A 238 8.79 -22.54 9.58
C ARG A 238 9.44 -23.61 10.46
N ALA A 239 8.76 -24.74 10.62
CA ALA A 239 9.30 -25.92 11.27
C ALA A 239 10.36 -26.61 10.39
N ALA A 240 11.10 -27.57 10.97
CA ALA A 240 12.18 -28.28 10.27
C ALA A 240 11.70 -29.08 9.05
N ASP A 241 10.43 -29.51 9.04
CA ASP A 241 9.77 -30.20 7.93
C ASP A 241 9.21 -29.24 6.85
N GLY A 242 9.42 -27.93 7.04
CA GLY A 242 8.92 -26.89 6.15
C GLY A 242 7.49 -26.44 6.45
N ALA A 243 6.77 -27.04 7.39
CA ALA A 243 5.42 -26.62 7.77
C ALA A 243 5.45 -25.23 8.41
N LEU A 244 4.46 -24.39 8.09
CA LEU A 244 4.31 -23.07 8.68
C LEU A 244 3.40 -23.15 9.91
N ALA A 245 3.75 -22.44 10.98
CA ALA A 245 2.91 -22.27 12.16
C ALA A 245 3.01 -20.82 12.66
N TYR A 246 1.93 -20.30 13.21
CA TYR A 246 1.92 -19.00 13.88
C TYR A 246 1.86 -19.24 15.39
N SER A 247 2.93 -18.89 16.10
CA SER A 247 3.13 -19.18 17.52
C SER A 247 3.17 -17.93 18.40
N LYS A 248 3.00 -16.74 17.81
CA LYS A 248 2.95 -15.51 18.61
C LYS A 248 1.70 -15.50 19.50
N PRO A 249 1.81 -15.02 20.74
CA PRO A 249 0.68 -14.88 21.64
C PRO A 249 -0.32 -13.85 21.08
N ALA A 250 -1.52 -13.83 21.66
CA ALA A 250 -2.54 -12.82 21.36
C ALA A 250 -1.97 -11.42 21.61
N GLY A 251 -1.64 -10.71 20.53
CA GLY A 251 -1.35 -9.28 20.52
C GLY A 251 -2.40 -8.54 19.70
N ASP A 252 -2.12 -7.27 19.35
CA ASP A 252 -3.01 -6.53 18.45
C ASP A 252 -2.89 -7.03 17.01
N PHE A 253 -4.03 -7.24 16.35
CA PHE A 253 -4.15 -7.66 14.96
C PHE A 253 -5.36 -6.98 14.32
N TRP A 254 -5.47 -7.05 12.99
CA TRP A 254 -6.63 -6.48 12.31
C TRP A 254 -7.74 -7.51 12.12
N VAL A 255 -8.98 -7.09 12.34
CA VAL A 255 -10.19 -7.85 11.99
C VAL A 255 -11.10 -7.02 11.10
N LEU A 256 -11.79 -7.68 10.15
CA LEU A 256 -12.81 -7.00 9.33
C LEU A 256 -14.19 -7.08 10.00
N GLY A 257 -14.72 -5.93 10.41
CA GLY A 257 -16.02 -5.80 11.07
C GLY A 257 -16.77 -4.55 10.64
N GLY A 258 -17.89 -4.23 11.27
CA GLY A 258 -18.65 -3.02 10.96
C GLY A 258 -19.60 -2.61 12.10
N PHE A 259 -20.01 -1.35 12.06
CA PHE A 259 -20.88 -0.73 13.06
C PHE A 259 -22.39 -0.92 12.78
N ALA A 260 -22.75 -1.70 11.76
CA ALA A 260 -24.15 -1.85 11.32
C ALA A 260 -25.10 -2.36 12.42
N LEU A 261 -24.58 -3.11 13.39
CA LEU A 261 -25.33 -3.63 14.53
C LEU A 261 -25.11 -2.86 15.84
N ALA A 262 -24.38 -1.75 15.80
CA ALA A 262 -23.98 -0.97 16.97
C ALA A 262 -25.11 -0.09 17.55
N ARG A 263 -26.36 -0.59 17.52
CA ARG A 263 -27.56 0.07 18.06
C ARG A 263 -27.59 0.06 19.59
N ASP A 264 -26.78 -0.80 20.18
CA ASP A 264 -26.59 -1.01 21.61
C ASP A 264 -25.32 -0.34 22.13
N ALA A 265 -24.83 0.69 21.43
CA ALA A 265 -23.63 1.41 21.82
C ALA A 265 -23.82 2.10 23.18
N THR A 266 -22.95 1.78 24.14
CA THR A 266 -22.94 2.35 25.48
C THR A 266 -21.54 2.85 25.80
N ARG A 267 -21.43 4.05 26.37
CA ARG A 267 -20.12 4.54 26.84
C ARG A 267 -19.80 3.90 28.18
N ASP A 268 -18.59 3.39 28.33
CA ASP A 268 -18.06 3.10 29.65
C ASP A 268 -17.59 4.40 30.31
N GLY A 269 -17.41 4.37 31.64
CA GLY A 269 -16.87 5.51 32.38
C GLY A 269 -15.40 5.79 32.10
N ASP A 270 -14.73 4.92 31.32
CA ASP A 270 -13.30 4.90 31.07
C ASP A 270 -12.93 5.48 29.68
N GLY A 271 -13.89 6.09 29.00
CA GLY A 271 -13.66 6.76 27.72
C GLY A 271 -13.64 5.80 26.53
N ARG A 272 -14.32 4.66 26.61
CA ARG A 272 -14.59 3.77 25.48
C ARG A 272 -16.09 3.67 25.21
N VAL A 273 -16.40 3.09 24.05
CA VAL A 273 -17.76 2.76 23.64
C VAL A 273 -17.83 1.26 23.38
N ASP A 274 -18.65 0.59 24.18
CA ASP A 274 -19.05 -0.79 24.05
C ASP A 274 -20.18 -0.91 23.02
N PHE A 275 -20.08 -1.83 22.07
CA PHE A 275 -21.13 -2.07 21.08
C PHE A 275 -21.10 -3.50 20.54
N THR A 276 -22.18 -3.92 19.86
CA THR A 276 -22.17 -5.15 19.08
C THR A 276 -21.60 -4.90 17.69
N MET A 277 -20.43 -5.49 17.41
CA MET A 277 -19.78 -5.44 16.10
C MET A 277 -20.28 -6.58 15.21
N GLN A 278 -20.65 -6.26 13.97
CA GLN A 278 -20.92 -7.28 12.96
C GLN A 278 -19.62 -7.62 12.23
N LEU A 279 -19.19 -8.88 12.28
CA LEU A 279 -18.00 -9.36 11.59
C LEU A 279 -18.31 -9.66 10.12
N ALA A 280 -17.28 -9.61 9.26
CA ALA A 280 -17.45 -9.75 7.81
C ALA A 280 -18.18 -11.02 7.34
N HIS A 281 -18.05 -12.09 8.12
CA HIS A 281 -18.62 -13.41 7.89
C HIS A 281 -20.02 -13.58 8.51
N GLY A 282 -20.64 -12.49 8.96
CA GLY A 282 -22.03 -12.46 9.44
C GLY A 282 -22.21 -12.76 10.93
N LYS A 283 -21.20 -13.28 11.61
CA LYS A 283 -21.21 -13.40 13.08
C LYS A 283 -21.08 -12.03 13.76
N SER A 284 -21.32 -11.98 15.06
CA SER A 284 -21.11 -10.79 15.87
C SER A 284 -20.28 -11.08 17.11
N CYS A 285 -19.68 -10.04 17.67
CA CYS A 285 -19.06 -10.05 18.99
C CYS A 285 -19.31 -8.73 19.71
N ARG A 286 -19.07 -8.71 21.02
CA ARG A 286 -18.90 -7.44 21.74
C ARG A 286 -17.60 -6.79 21.27
N ALA A 287 -17.61 -5.47 21.12
CA ALA A 287 -16.43 -4.71 20.76
C ALA A 287 -16.36 -3.41 21.54
N GLN A 288 -15.14 -2.92 21.74
CA GLN A 288 -14.86 -1.65 22.40
C GLN A 288 -13.94 -0.79 21.54
N VAL A 289 -14.28 0.48 21.35
CA VAL A 289 -13.41 1.49 20.72
C VAL A 289 -13.24 2.70 21.63
N PRO A 290 -12.15 3.47 21.54
CA PRO A 290 -12.04 4.76 22.24
C PRO A 290 -13.21 5.67 21.90
N SER A 291 -13.68 6.48 22.85
CA SER A 291 -14.77 7.43 22.61
C SER A 291 -14.42 8.47 21.57
N THR A 292 -13.16 8.91 21.54
CA THR A 292 -12.62 9.81 20.51
C THR A 292 -12.65 9.19 19.12
N ALA A 293 -12.43 7.87 19.01
CA ALA A 293 -12.62 7.14 17.77
C ALA A 293 -14.11 7.10 17.40
N TRP A 294 -14.99 6.74 18.35
CA TRP A 294 -16.43 6.64 18.12
C TRP A 294 -17.08 7.97 17.69
N ASP A 295 -16.60 9.09 18.23
CA ASP A 295 -17.11 10.44 18.00
C ASP A 295 -16.54 11.12 16.76
N ASP A 296 -15.67 10.44 16.00
CA ASP A 296 -15.19 10.92 14.71
C ASP A 296 -16.38 10.98 13.72
N ASP A 297 -16.84 12.19 13.40
CA ASP A 297 -17.92 12.47 12.44
C ASP A 297 -17.61 11.93 11.04
N GLY A 298 -16.34 11.61 10.75
CA GLY A 298 -15.91 10.96 9.51
C GLY A 298 -16.29 9.48 9.40
N ILE A 299 -16.71 8.81 10.48
CA ILE A 299 -17.04 7.37 10.42
C ILE A 299 -18.33 7.15 9.65
N ARG A 300 -18.21 6.46 8.51
CA ARG A 300 -19.35 5.88 7.80
C ARG A 300 -19.82 4.59 8.49
N ARG A 301 -20.57 4.70 9.58
CA ARG A 301 -21.02 3.56 10.43
C ARG A 301 -21.82 2.46 9.71
N ARG A 302 -22.28 2.70 8.48
CA ARG A 302 -22.96 1.69 7.65
C ARG A 302 -21.97 0.74 6.95
N ASN A 303 -20.70 1.09 6.92
CA ASN A 303 -19.68 0.39 6.15
C ASN A 303 -18.89 -0.58 7.04
N ARG A 304 -18.11 -1.44 6.40
CA ARG A 304 -17.15 -2.31 7.07
C ARG A 304 -15.81 -1.61 7.20
N HIS A 305 -15.15 -1.81 8.32
CA HIS A 305 -13.86 -1.25 8.67
C HIS A 305 -12.94 -2.38 9.12
N TYR A 306 -11.64 -2.22 8.89
CA TYR A 306 -10.65 -3.00 9.62
C TYR A 306 -10.46 -2.36 11.00
N PHE A 307 -10.58 -3.16 12.04
CA PHE A 307 -10.34 -2.77 13.44
C PHE A 307 -9.03 -3.38 13.89
N PHE A 308 -8.12 -2.58 14.44
CA PHE A 308 -6.87 -3.03 15.03
C PHE A 308 -7.04 -3.17 16.54
N GLY A 309 -6.70 -4.33 17.09
CA GLY A 309 -6.86 -4.61 18.52
C GLY A 309 -6.76 -6.10 18.83
N HIS A 310 -7.27 -6.51 19.97
CA HIS A 310 -7.19 -7.90 20.44
C HIS A 310 -8.50 -8.37 21.08
N PHE A 311 -8.64 -9.67 21.27
CA PHE A 311 -9.74 -10.23 22.06
C PHE A 311 -9.40 -10.26 23.54
N GLU A 312 -10.28 -9.71 24.37
CA GLU A 312 -10.22 -9.75 25.83
C GLU A 312 -11.61 -10.12 26.37
N GLY A 313 -11.72 -11.18 27.18
CA GLY A 313 -13.01 -11.62 27.75
C GLY A 313 -14.09 -11.94 26.72
N GLY A 314 -13.72 -12.29 25.48
CA GLY A 314 -14.66 -12.53 24.37
C GLY A 314 -15.14 -11.27 23.65
N ALA A 315 -14.73 -10.08 24.10
CA ALA A 315 -14.92 -8.82 23.39
C ALA A 315 -13.68 -8.47 22.57
N PHE A 316 -13.86 -7.79 21.42
CA PHE A 316 -12.76 -7.24 20.64
C PHE A 316 -12.45 -5.80 21.08
N VAL A 317 -11.31 -5.60 21.73
CA VAL A 317 -10.85 -4.31 22.25
C VAL A 317 -10.01 -3.64 21.16
N ALA A 318 -10.65 -2.78 20.36
CA ALA A 318 -10.02 -2.08 19.26
C ALA A 318 -9.30 -0.81 19.76
N SER A 319 -8.05 -0.61 19.35
CA SER A 319 -7.26 0.60 19.57
C SER A 319 -7.31 1.57 18.38
N ALA A 320 -7.55 1.05 17.17
CA ALA A 320 -7.72 1.85 15.95
C ALA A 320 -8.68 1.18 14.95
N TYR A 321 -9.08 1.92 13.93
CA TYR A 321 -9.86 1.40 12.81
C TYR A 321 -9.59 2.21 11.52
N THR A 322 -9.94 1.67 10.35
CA THR A 322 -9.80 2.36 9.06
C THR A 322 -10.95 3.34 8.81
N ARG A 323 -10.67 4.59 8.45
CA ARG A 323 -11.70 5.65 8.29
C ARG A 323 -12.66 5.43 7.11
N ASP A 324 -12.11 5.14 5.93
CA ASP A 324 -12.87 5.05 4.67
C ASP A 324 -13.10 3.59 4.25
N GLY A 325 -14.01 2.91 4.92
CA GLY A 325 -14.55 1.66 4.41
C GLY A 325 -15.61 1.98 3.37
N ASP A 326 -15.46 1.62 2.09
CA ASP A 326 -16.59 1.49 1.16
C ASP A 326 -16.40 0.19 0.38
N HIS A 327 -17.03 -0.87 0.86
CA HIS A 327 -16.82 -2.24 0.38
C HIS A 327 -18.06 -2.72 -0.38
N HIS A 328 -18.48 -1.96 -1.39
CA HIS A 328 -19.56 -2.32 -2.31
C HIS A 328 -19.00 -2.49 -3.74
N GLY A 329 -19.14 -3.71 -4.28
CA GLY A 329 -18.30 -4.23 -5.35
C GLY A 329 -18.58 -3.70 -6.77
N GLY A 330 -17.51 -3.52 -7.53
CA GLY A 330 -17.50 -3.41 -9.00
C GLY A 330 -17.00 -4.68 -9.72
N PRO A 331 -16.99 -4.71 -11.06
CA PRO A 331 -16.72 -5.89 -11.89
C PRO A 331 -15.25 -6.36 -11.86
N VAL A 332 -15.02 -7.63 -12.23
CA VAL A 332 -13.73 -8.37 -12.21
C VAL A 332 -13.32 -8.71 -13.65
N LEU A 333 -12.03 -8.53 -13.98
CA LEU A 333 -11.39 -9.02 -15.22
C LEU A 333 -10.44 -10.20 -14.88
N ALA A 334 -10.24 -11.14 -15.79
CA ALA A 334 -9.47 -12.37 -15.57
C ALA A 334 -8.08 -12.29 -16.21
N GLU A 335 -6.98 -12.59 -15.50
CA GLU A 335 -5.62 -12.58 -16.12
C GLU A 335 -4.50 -13.35 -15.36
N GLN A 336 -3.40 -13.62 -16.07
CA GLN A 336 -2.28 -14.55 -15.76
C GLN A 336 -0.98 -13.81 -15.29
N LYS A 337 -0.16 -14.49 -14.47
CA LYS A 337 1.05 -13.96 -13.78
C LYS A 337 2.28 -13.77 -14.71
N SER A 338 3.10 -12.72 -14.51
CA SER A 338 4.37 -12.49 -15.27
C SER A 338 5.62 -13.09 -14.63
N ALA A 339 6.40 -13.83 -15.44
CA ALA A 339 7.69 -14.42 -15.06
C ALA A 339 8.86 -13.40 -14.99
N ALA A 340 8.72 -12.21 -15.57
CA ALA A 340 9.82 -11.25 -15.71
C ALA A 340 10.07 -10.39 -14.45
N PHE A 341 9.07 -10.26 -13.59
CA PHE A 341 9.16 -9.48 -12.34
C PHE A 341 9.91 -10.20 -11.22
N ALA A 342 9.82 -11.54 -11.19
CA ALA A 342 10.53 -12.37 -10.22
C ALA A 342 12.04 -12.07 -10.20
N ALA A 343 12.62 -11.66 -11.33
CA ALA A 343 14.04 -11.36 -11.43
C ALA A 343 14.48 -9.98 -10.89
N ARG A 344 13.56 -9.02 -10.69
CA ARG A 344 13.88 -7.62 -10.29
C ARG A 344 13.85 -7.40 -8.77
N ALA A 345 13.09 -8.19 -8.02
CA ALA A 345 12.77 -7.93 -6.62
C ALA A 345 13.92 -8.15 -5.59
N LEU A 346 15.16 -8.46 -6.03
CA LEU A 346 16.31 -8.69 -5.13
C LEU A 346 17.49 -7.71 -5.32
N ALA A 347 17.29 -6.58 -6.00
CA ALA A 347 18.36 -5.60 -6.18
C ALA A 347 18.35 -4.44 -5.17
N VAL A 348 17.34 -4.34 -4.29
CA VAL A 348 17.28 -3.32 -3.24
C VAL A 348 16.67 -3.94 -1.98
N GLU A 349 17.52 -4.54 -1.14
CA GLU A 349 17.23 -4.66 0.29
C GLU A 349 18.33 -3.90 1.05
N PRO A 350 18.07 -2.70 1.59
CA PRO A 350 18.59 -2.46 2.92
C PRO A 350 17.86 -3.42 3.86
N SER A 351 18.61 -4.16 4.69
CA SER A 351 18.00 -4.84 5.82
C SER A 351 17.14 -3.83 6.58
N PRO A 352 15.88 -4.15 6.93
CA PRO A 352 15.10 -3.26 7.79
C PRO A 352 15.93 -3.00 9.05
N PRO A 353 16.01 -1.76 9.55
CA PRO A 353 16.68 -1.50 10.82
C PRO A 353 16.07 -2.43 11.87
N ALA A 354 16.92 -3.24 12.50
CA ALA A 354 16.51 -4.17 13.54
C ALA A 354 15.74 -3.37 14.62
N GLY A 355 14.42 -3.57 14.70
CA GLY A 355 13.57 -2.89 15.68
C GLY A 355 12.24 -2.34 15.17
N VAL A 356 11.97 -2.25 13.87
CA VAL A 356 10.65 -1.80 13.37
C VAL A 356 9.69 -2.99 13.24
N THR A 357 9.21 -3.51 14.37
CA THR A 357 8.26 -4.63 14.45
C THR A 357 6.81 -4.17 14.66
N GLY A 358 6.40 -3.04 14.10
CA GLY A 358 5.10 -2.43 14.36
C GLY A 358 4.11 -2.58 13.20
N PHE A 359 3.09 -3.43 13.37
CA PHE A 359 1.78 -3.31 12.69
C PHE A 359 0.89 -2.24 13.30
N ALA A 360 1.38 -1.56 14.35
CA ALA A 360 0.76 -0.33 14.79
C ALA A 360 0.72 0.62 13.58
N PRO A 361 -0.40 1.33 13.34
CA PRO A 361 -0.35 2.48 12.45
C PRO A 361 0.88 3.29 12.85
N ALA A 362 1.69 3.70 11.87
CA ALA A 362 2.85 4.55 12.13
C ALA A 362 2.40 5.60 13.14
N ALA A 363 3.09 5.68 14.29
CA ALA A 363 2.66 6.53 15.39
C ALA A 363 2.24 7.86 14.78
N ALA A 364 0.97 8.25 14.98
CA ALA A 364 0.37 9.36 14.25
C ALA A 364 1.38 10.51 14.28
N PRO A 365 1.88 10.96 13.12
CA PRO A 365 3.09 11.75 13.09
C PRO A 365 2.88 12.97 13.99
N ALA A 366 3.86 13.19 14.87
CA ALA A 366 3.69 14.12 15.97
C ALA A 366 3.40 15.52 15.42
N TRP A 367 2.19 16.00 15.68
CA TRP A 367 1.79 17.34 15.25
C TRP A 367 2.45 18.37 16.13
N GLN A 368 3.17 19.29 15.51
CA GLN A 368 3.50 20.57 16.13
C GLN A 368 2.32 21.51 15.88
N THR A 369 1.81 22.13 16.93
CA THR A 369 0.66 23.04 16.81
C THR A 369 1.06 24.45 17.21
N PHE A 370 0.64 25.42 16.41
CA PHE A 370 0.90 26.82 16.62
C PHE A 370 -0.41 27.56 16.73
N SER A 371 -0.48 28.47 17.70
CA SER A 371 -1.60 29.38 17.85
C SER A 371 -1.21 30.72 17.21
N PRO A 372 -1.95 31.21 16.19
CA PRO A 372 -1.62 32.46 15.50
C PRO A 372 -1.65 33.71 16.39
N ALA A 373 -2.26 33.62 17.57
CA ALA A 373 -2.37 34.72 18.53
C ALA A 373 -1.33 34.65 19.67
N ARG A 374 -0.41 33.68 19.65
CA ARG A 374 0.60 33.46 20.70
C ARG A 374 1.97 33.21 20.11
N GLU A 375 3.02 33.56 20.86
CA GLU A 375 4.38 33.14 20.52
C GLU A 375 4.43 31.61 20.33
N PRO A 376 5.19 31.11 19.35
CA PRO A 376 6.12 31.84 18.47
C PRO A 376 5.50 32.54 17.24
N MET A 377 4.18 32.48 17.05
CA MET A 377 3.52 33.19 15.95
C MET A 377 3.41 34.70 16.22
N GLN A 378 3.40 35.48 15.16
CA GLN A 378 3.34 36.94 15.17
C GLN A 378 2.26 37.45 14.20
N THR A 379 1.81 38.69 14.40
CA THR A 379 0.90 39.40 13.48
C THR A 379 1.51 40.74 13.10
N ALA A 380 1.51 41.13 11.82
CA ALA A 380 2.13 42.38 11.37
C ALA A 380 1.14 43.55 11.26
N LEU A 381 -0.15 43.24 11.09
CA LEU A 381 -1.18 44.26 10.86
C LEU A 381 -1.60 44.94 12.17
N THR A 382 -1.83 46.26 12.11
CA THR A 382 -2.43 47.01 13.22
C THR A 382 -3.93 46.73 13.27
N GLY A 383 -4.51 46.60 14.47
CA GLY A 383 -5.94 46.33 14.63
C GLY A 383 -6.34 44.87 14.39
N VAL A 384 -5.41 43.92 14.51
CA VAL A 384 -5.71 42.49 14.57
C VAL A 384 -6.26 42.15 15.96
N GLU A 385 -7.43 41.53 16.01
CA GLU A 385 -8.01 41.02 17.25
C GLU A 385 -7.40 39.64 17.57
N ARG A 386 -6.93 39.47 18.81
CA ARG A 386 -6.32 38.22 19.31
C ARG A 386 -7.11 37.70 20.50
N SER A 387 -7.84 36.60 20.33
CA SER A 387 -8.64 36.01 21.41
C SER A 387 -8.69 34.49 21.28
N ASN A 388 -8.59 33.77 22.41
CA ASN A 388 -8.69 32.31 22.47
C ASN A 388 -7.81 31.56 21.46
N GLY A 389 -6.62 32.10 21.16
CA GLY A 389 -5.69 31.49 20.22
C GLY A 389 -6.00 31.71 18.74
N VAL A 390 -6.98 32.56 18.42
CA VAL A 390 -7.38 32.96 17.07
C VAL A 390 -6.87 34.38 16.78
N ALA A 391 -6.36 34.60 15.57
CA ALA A 391 -6.07 35.93 15.04
C ALA A 391 -7.14 36.31 14.03
N LYS A 392 -7.73 37.50 14.17
CA LYS A 392 -8.83 37.98 13.33
C LYS A 392 -8.52 39.33 12.72
N ALA A 393 -8.69 39.41 11.40
CA ALA A 393 -8.68 40.66 10.64
C ALA A 393 -10.10 41.03 10.20
N THR A 394 -10.45 42.31 10.31
CA THR A 394 -11.76 42.84 9.90
C THR A 394 -11.58 44.09 9.03
N PRO A 395 -12.20 44.18 7.83
CA PRO A 395 -12.13 45.39 7.01
C PRO A 395 -12.59 46.63 7.78
N GLY A 396 -11.84 47.73 7.67
CA GLY A 396 -12.10 48.98 8.38
C GLY A 396 -11.66 49.03 9.85
N VAL A 397 -11.27 47.88 10.44
CA VAL A 397 -10.69 47.81 11.79
C VAL A 397 -9.19 47.48 11.71
N THR A 398 -8.85 46.49 10.89
CA THR A 398 -7.47 46.07 10.64
C THR A 398 -6.86 46.87 9.48
N SER A 399 -5.61 47.29 9.64
CA SER A 399 -4.93 48.22 8.73
C SER A 399 -4.59 47.59 7.37
N GLY A 400 -5.52 47.62 6.41
CA GLY A 400 -5.29 47.23 5.02
C GLY A 400 -4.89 45.76 4.82
N PRO A 401 -4.60 45.36 3.56
CA PRO A 401 -4.10 44.02 3.25
C PRO A 401 -2.66 43.82 3.74
N GLY A 402 -2.30 42.57 4.07
CA GLY A 402 -0.94 42.21 4.49
C GLY A 402 -0.86 40.94 5.31
N PHE A 403 0.31 40.67 5.92
CA PHE A 403 0.53 39.47 6.72
C PHE A 403 -0.24 39.52 8.05
N LEU A 404 -1.36 38.80 8.06
CA LEU A 404 -2.18 38.61 9.26
C LEU A 404 -1.42 37.78 10.29
N THR A 405 -0.77 36.69 9.87
CA THR A 405 0.07 35.85 10.74
C THR A 405 1.35 35.43 10.02
N PHE A 406 2.43 35.28 10.78
CA PHE A 406 3.72 34.74 10.33
C PHE A 406 4.51 34.15 11.52
N GLY A 407 5.58 33.39 11.27
CA GLY A 407 6.26 32.54 12.27
C GLY A 407 5.94 31.05 12.07
N PRO A 408 6.53 30.12 12.84
CA PRO A 408 7.35 30.29 14.03
C PRO A 408 8.86 30.44 13.77
N TYR A 409 9.29 30.47 12.50
CA TYR A 409 10.72 30.34 12.12
C TYR A 409 11.31 29.00 12.60
N ALA A 410 10.56 27.91 12.42
CA ALA A 410 10.96 26.58 12.84
C ALA A 410 12.18 26.11 12.05
N ALA A 411 13.22 25.67 12.76
CA ALA A 411 14.30 24.91 12.16
C ALA A 411 13.78 23.49 11.86
N LEU A 412 13.62 23.17 10.59
CA LEU A 412 13.11 21.87 10.13
C LEU A 412 14.24 21.09 9.47
N PRO A 413 14.45 19.81 9.80
CA PRO A 413 15.32 18.94 9.02
C PRO A 413 14.87 18.88 7.54
N PRO A 414 15.80 18.63 6.61
CA PRO A 414 15.45 18.36 5.21
C PRO A 414 14.45 17.21 5.12
N GLY A 415 13.48 17.30 4.20
CA GLY A 415 12.43 16.29 4.03
C GLY A 415 11.07 16.87 3.64
N LYS A 416 10.04 16.04 3.60
CA LYS A 416 8.68 16.43 3.21
C LYS A 416 7.81 16.70 4.43
N TYR A 417 7.00 17.74 4.33
CA TYR A 417 6.13 18.22 5.39
C TYR A 417 4.74 18.58 4.86
N ARG A 418 3.77 18.60 5.76
CA ARG A 418 2.46 19.20 5.54
C ARG A 418 2.18 20.22 6.64
N VAL A 419 1.66 21.38 6.23
CA VAL A 419 1.09 22.37 7.14
C VAL A 419 -0.42 22.49 6.90
N ASP A 420 -1.19 22.48 7.98
CA ASP A 420 -2.64 22.62 8.01
C ASP A 420 -3.02 23.96 8.64
N PHE A 421 -3.77 24.79 7.92
CA PHE A 421 -4.33 26.04 8.40
C PHE A 421 -5.83 25.87 8.69
N SER A 422 -6.27 26.21 9.90
CA SER A 422 -7.69 26.38 10.21
C SER A 422 -8.13 27.82 9.91
N LEU A 423 -9.05 28.00 8.95
CA LEU A 423 -9.49 29.32 8.48
C LEU A 423 -11.00 29.49 8.57
N ARG A 424 -11.48 30.68 8.88
CA ARG A 424 -12.91 31.01 8.83
C ARG A 424 -13.10 32.40 8.21
N ALA A 425 -13.91 32.46 7.14
CA ALA A 425 -14.25 33.71 6.47
C ALA A 425 -15.58 34.26 6.99
N GLY A 426 -15.65 35.56 7.24
CA GLY A 426 -16.91 36.28 7.48
C GLY A 426 -17.70 36.49 6.19
N ALA A 427 -18.84 37.20 6.29
CA ALA A 427 -19.63 37.66 5.14
C ALA A 427 -18.93 38.82 4.40
N GLY A 428 -19.22 38.99 3.11
CA GLY A 428 -18.50 39.92 2.22
C GLY A 428 -18.52 39.52 0.75
N PRO A 429 -17.98 40.37 -0.15
CA PRO A 429 -17.99 40.16 -1.60
C PRO A 429 -17.17 38.94 -2.03
N ALA A 430 -17.40 38.43 -3.24
CA ALA A 430 -16.59 37.37 -3.81
C ALA A 430 -15.22 37.90 -4.29
N GLY A 431 -14.16 37.10 -4.14
CA GLY A 431 -12.82 37.43 -4.64
C GLY A 431 -11.70 36.78 -3.84
N ASP A 432 -10.49 37.28 -4.03
CA ASP A 432 -9.29 36.88 -3.28
C ASP A 432 -9.48 37.17 -1.79
N LEU A 433 -9.05 36.21 -0.98
CA LEU A 433 -9.24 36.25 0.47
C LEU A 433 -7.92 36.16 1.22
N VAL A 434 -7.13 35.11 0.95
CA VAL A 434 -5.91 34.84 1.70
C VAL A 434 -4.89 34.05 0.86
N ASN A 435 -3.63 34.48 0.87
CA ASN A 435 -2.51 33.64 0.43
C ASN A 435 -1.94 32.88 1.62
N LEU A 436 -1.85 31.56 1.51
CA LEU A 436 -1.21 30.69 2.48
C LEU A 436 0.19 30.34 1.98
N GLU A 437 1.19 30.37 2.85
CA GLU A 437 2.58 30.09 2.46
C GLU A 437 3.31 29.26 3.53
N ALA A 438 4.17 28.34 3.07
CA ALA A 438 5.34 27.92 3.84
C ALA A 438 6.56 28.58 3.19
N HIS A 439 7.26 29.43 3.94
CA HIS A 439 8.33 30.29 3.43
C HIS A 439 9.65 29.97 4.11
N GLU A 440 10.73 29.87 3.32
CA GLU A 440 12.09 29.77 3.82
C GLU A 440 12.61 31.17 4.16
N ALA A 441 12.75 31.45 5.45
CA ALA A 441 13.08 32.79 5.94
C ALA A 441 14.50 33.24 5.58
N VAL A 442 15.46 32.31 5.50
CA VAL A 442 16.87 32.63 5.20
C VAL A 442 17.09 32.90 3.71
N GLY A 443 16.53 32.05 2.85
CA GLY A 443 16.61 32.17 1.40
C GLY A 443 15.59 33.12 0.78
N ASP A 444 14.71 33.69 1.61
CA ASP A 444 13.60 34.57 1.25
C ASP A 444 12.77 34.08 0.05
N ARG A 445 12.29 32.84 0.13
CA ARG A 445 11.46 32.24 -0.93
C ARG A 445 10.34 31.38 -0.37
N ALA A 446 9.21 31.37 -1.07
CA ALA A 446 8.13 30.44 -0.79
C ALA A 446 8.54 29.01 -1.20
N LEU A 447 8.43 28.06 -0.27
CA LEU A 447 8.57 26.63 -0.56
C LEU A 447 7.28 26.09 -1.19
N VAL A 448 6.13 26.61 -0.77
CA VAL A 448 4.81 26.39 -1.35
C VAL A 448 3.91 27.58 -1.03
N GLN A 449 2.96 27.88 -1.91
CA GLN A 449 1.93 28.88 -1.65
C GLN A 449 0.60 28.52 -2.31
N SER A 450 -0.50 29.03 -1.77
CA SER A 450 -1.85 28.85 -2.31
C SER A 450 -2.73 30.07 -2.03
N MET A 451 -3.22 30.69 -3.11
CA MET A 451 -4.22 31.74 -3.04
C MET A 451 -5.61 31.11 -2.88
N LEU A 452 -6.31 31.49 -1.83
CA LEU A 452 -7.71 31.12 -1.60
C LEU A 452 -8.63 32.30 -1.85
N THR A 453 -9.79 31.97 -2.40
CA THR A 453 -10.92 32.86 -2.64
C THR A 453 -11.98 32.67 -1.57
N THR A 454 -12.94 33.59 -1.51
CA THR A 454 -14.10 33.47 -0.62
C THR A 454 -14.95 32.23 -0.85
N SER A 455 -15.00 31.71 -2.07
CA SER A 455 -15.73 30.47 -2.41
C SER A 455 -15.06 29.23 -1.80
N ASP A 456 -13.76 29.28 -1.54
CA ASP A 456 -13.05 28.14 -0.96
C ASP A 456 -13.41 27.94 0.52
N LEU A 457 -13.93 28.95 1.22
CA LEU A 457 -14.26 28.87 2.66
C LEU A 457 -15.75 29.02 2.97
N ARG A 458 -16.61 29.23 1.96
CA ARG A 458 -18.06 29.40 2.13
C ARG A 458 -18.85 28.28 1.46
N PRO A 459 -20.05 27.96 1.97
CA PRO A 459 -20.74 28.52 3.14
C PRO A 459 -20.58 27.61 4.37
N THR A 460 -19.40 27.55 4.98
CA THR A 460 -19.19 26.66 6.14
C THR A 460 -19.31 27.43 7.45
N PRO A 461 -20.27 27.10 8.33
CA PRO A 461 -20.35 27.67 9.68
C PRO A 461 -19.25 27.02 10.55
N GLY A 462 -18.00 27.44 10.40
CA GLY A 462 -16.89 26.86 11.17
C GLY A 462 -15.51 27.17 10.60
N PHE A 463 -14.49 26.66 11.27
CA PHE A 463 -13.14 26.62 10.72
C PHE A 463 -13.06 25.53 9.65
N VAL A 464 -12.60 25.90 8.47
CA VAL A 464 -12.27 25.01 7.36
C VAL A 464 -10.76 24.79 7.37
N ARG A 465 -10.34 23.54 7.19
CA ARG A 465 -8.92 23.18 7.12
C ARG A 465 -8.41 23.26 5.70
N ARG A 466 -7.23 23.84 5.52
CA ARG A 466 -6.50 23.93 4.24
C ARG A 466 -5.07 23.49 4.43
N SER A 467 -4.62 22.55 3.60
CA SER A 467 -3.33 21.89 3.75
C SER A 467 -2.40 22.26 2.60
N LEU A 468 -1.13 22.50 2.91
CA LEU A 468 -0.05 22.65 1.93
C LEU A 468 1.04 21.63 2.21
N GLU A 469 1.48 20.91 1.19
CA GLU A 469 2.64 20.02 1.26
C GLU A 469 3.87 20.73 0.67
N PHE A 470 5.02 20.57 1.29
CA PHE A 470 6.27 21.20 0.87
C PHE A 470 7.49 20.35 1.20
N THR A 471 8.61 20.65 0.54
CA THR A 471 9.91 20.01 0.79
C THR A 471 10.88 21.04 1.36
N VAL A 472 11.51 20.70 2.48
CA VAL A 472 12.61 21.46 3.07
C VAL A 472 13.91 20.98 2.42
N PRO A 473 14.68 21.86 1.76
CA PRO A 473 15.95 21.49 1.13
C PRO A 473 17.03 21.19 2.19
N PRO A 474 18.14 20.55 1.81
CA PRO A 474 19.34 20.48 2.64
C PRO A 474 19.86 21.87 3.03
N GLY A 475 20.13 22.08 4.33
CA GLY A 475 20.68 23.34 4.85
C GLY A 475 20.14 23.70 6.23
N ASP A 476 20.61 24.83 6.77
CA ASP A 476 20.02 25.46 7.97
C ASP A 476 18.81 26.31 7.56
N THR A 477 17.73 25.62 7.19
CA THR A 477 16.49 26.24 6.71
C THR A 477 15.55 26.51 7.87
N LYS A 478 15.20 27.78 8.08
CA LYS A 478 14.11 28.20 8.97
C LYS A 478 12.84 28.43 8.17
N VAL A 479 11.78 27.71 8.51
CA VAL A 479 10.49 27.80 7.84
C VAL A 479 9.49 28.59 8.69
N GLU A 480 8.77 29.50 8.05
CA GLU A 480 7.64 30.19 8.64
C GLU A 480 6.36 29.94 7.83
N PHE A 481 5.23 29.92 8.53
CA PHE A 481 3.90 29.73 7.99
C PHE A 481 3.19 31.07 7.98
N ARG A 482 2.83 31.55 6.78
CA ARG A 482 2.29 32.90 6.61
C ARG A 482 0.86 32.85 6.12
N THR A 483 0.06 33.81 6.57
CA THR A 483 -1.27 34.09 6.03
C THR A 483 -1.32 35.55 5.60
N TRP A 484 -1.30 35.81 4.29
CA TRP A 484 -1.45 37.16 3.74
C TRP A 484 -2.93 37.43 3.45
N TRP A 485 -3.53 38.37 4.17
CA TRP A 485 -4.95 38.70 4.06
C TRP A 485 -5.21 39.80 3.03
N ALA A 486 -6.19 39.60 2.15
CA ALA A 486 -6.51 40.51 1.05
C ALA A 486 -7.29 41.78 1.47
N GLY A 487 -7.72 41.89 2.72
CA GLY A 487 -8.34 43.12 3.25
C GLY A 487 -9.83 43.32 2.93
N THR A 488 -10.45 42.42 2.15
CA THR A 488 -11.80 42.60 1.57
C THR A 488 -12.92 41.98 2.40
N VAL A 489 -12.63 40.91 3.15
CA VAL A 489 -13.60 40.13 3.92
C VAL A 489 -13.00 39.80 5.29
N PRO A 490 -13.77 39.81 6.39
CA PRO A 490 -13.25 39.36 7.68
C PRO A 490 -12.66 37.96 7.59
N LEU A 491 -11.48 37.76 8.17
CA LEU A 491 -10.78 36.48 8.17
C LEU A 491 -10.31 36.17 9.58
N GLU A 492 -10.57 34.94 10.01
CA GLU A 492 -10.01 34.36 11.21
C GLU A 492 -9.06 33.22 10.85
N VAL A 493 -7.89 33.23 11.50
CA VAL A 493 -6.91 32.16 11.47
C VAL A 493 -6.92 31.51 12.85
N GLY A 494 -7.25 30.22 12.87
CA GLY A 494 -7.22 29.36 14.06
C GLY A 494 -5.91 28.58 14.13
N GLN A 495 -5.97 27.36 14.66
CA GLN A 495 -4.80 26.50 14.81
C GLN A 495 -4.05 26.28 13.48
N ILE A 496 -2.73 26.33 13.54
CA ILE A 496 -1.83 25.91 12.46
C ILE A 496 -1.12 24.64 12.92
N GLY A 497 -1.25 23.55 12.15
CA GLY A 497 -0.63 22.27 12.47
C GLY A 497 0.49 21.95 11.48
N LEU A 498 1.65 21.52 11.96
CA LEU A 498 2.75 21.04 11.14
C LEU A 498 3.00 19.56 11.43
N VAL A 499 3.26 18.80 10.38
CA VAL A 499 3.58 17.38 10.48
C VAL A 499 4.65 16.99 9.45
N ALA A 500 5.61 16.18 9.88
CA ALA A 500 6.59 15.56 8.99
C ALA A 500 5.95 14.37 8.25
N LEU A 501 6.18 14.25 6.95
CA LEU A 501 5.66 13.17 6.10
C LEU A 501 6.71 12.09 5.80
N GLY A 502 7.98 12.34 6.14
CA GLY A 502 9.12 11.48 5.80
C GLY A 502 10.01 12.08 4.70
N GLU A 503 11.07 11.36 4.33
CA GLU A 503 11.94 11.71 3.18
C GLU A 503 11.30 11.34 1.83
#